data_AF-A0A958FJM3-F1
#
_entry.id   AF-A0A958FJM3-F1
#
_cell.length_a   1.000
_cell.length_b   1.000
_cell.length_c   1.000
_cell.angle_alpha   90.00
_cell.angle_beta   90.00
_cell.angle_gamma   90.00
#
_symmetry.space_group_name_H-M   'P 1'
#
loop_
_entity.id
_entity.type
_entity.pdbx_description
1 polymer ?
#
loop_
_entity_poly.entity_id
_entity_poly.type
_entity_poly.pdbx_seq_one_letter_code
_entity_poly.pdbx_strand_id
1 'polypeptide(L)'
;GYDGYAWYRRHFTLDEGQETGMLYLHLGEIDDVDEVYLNGRRIGGSGAFPPRFYTAYSVYRIYPLPEEYLNAGGNNVLAVRVYYSHRAGGIVHGRIG
;
A
#
# COMPACT_ATOMS: atom_id res chain seq x y z
N GLY A 1 -1.21 11.04 18.98
CA GLY A 1 -1.56 10.54 17.66
C GLY A 1 -1.43 11.63 16.64
N TYR A 2 -0.97 11.28 15.44
CA TYR A 2 -1.02 12.16 14.28
C TYR A 2 -2.33 11.87 13.55
N ASP A 3 -3.17 12.89 13.44
CA ASP A 3 -4.40 12.85 12.63
C ASP A 3 -4.06 13.53 11.29
N GLY A 4 -4.32 12.86 10.17
CA GLY A 4 -3.98 13.38 8.84
C GLY A 4 -3.40 12.35 7.89
N TYR A 5 -2.68 12.83 6.88
CA TYR A 5 -2.13 12.01 5.79
C TYR A 5 -0.67 11.66 6.05
N ALA A 6 -0.30 10.41 5.78
CA ALA A 6 1.09 9.98 5.70
C ALA A 6 1.35 9.23 4.39
N TRP A 7 2.60 9.28 3.94
CA TRP A 7 3.06 8.58 2.74
C TRP A 7 4.27 7.72 3.07
N TYR A 8 4.20 6.46 2.68
CA TYR A 8 5.31 5.52 2.72
C TYR A 8 5.71 5.19 1.29
N ARG A 9 7.02 5.13 1.02
CA ARG A 9 7.56 4.79 -0.30
C ARG A 9 8.68 3.78 -0.16
N ARG A 10 8.68 2.79 -1.06
CA ARG A 10 9.73 1.78 -1.13
C ARG A 10 10.16 1.60 -2.58
N HIS A 11 11.47 1.72 -2.80
CA HIS A 11 12.10 1.38 -4.06
C HIS A 11 12.56 -0.07 -4.02
N PHE A 12 12.38 -0.79 -5.12
CA PHE A 12 12.90 -2.14 -5.30
C PHE A 12 13.26 -2.35 -6.78
N THR A 13 14.16 -3.30 -7.04
CA THR A 13 14.60 -3.65 -8.40
C THR A 13 14.17 -5.08 -8.67
N LEU A 14 13.74 -5.33 -9.91
CA LEU A 14 13.50 -6.68 -10.42
C LEU A 14 14.62 -7.01 -11.40
N ASP A 15 15.28 -8.15 -11.21
CA ASP A 15 16.34 -8.57 -12.11
C ASP A 15 15.75 -9.05 -13.45
N GLU A 16 16.52 -8.91 -14.52
CA GLU A 16 16.10 -9.36 -15.85
C GLU A 16 16.02 -10.90 -15.87
N GLY A 17 14.89 -11.44 -16.32
CA GLY A 17 14.64 -12.88 -16.30
C GLY A 17 14.25 -13.44 -14.93
N GLN A 18 14.07 -12.60 -13.91
CA GLN A 18 13.46 -13.03 -12.66
C GLN A 18 12.00 -13.40 -12.93
N GLU A 19 11.64 -14.67 -12.77
CA GLU A 19 10.24 -15.08 -12.80
C GLU A 19 9.52 -14.47 -11.61
N THR A 20 8.93 -13.30 -11.83
CA THR A 20 7.96 -12.73 -10.93
C THR A 20 6.66 -13.47 -11.20
N GLY A 21 6.48 -14.65 -10.60
CA GLY A 21 5.12 -15.12 -10.36
C GLY A 21 4.30 -14.02 -9.66
N MET A 22 2.99 -14.17 -9.51
CA MET A 22 2.13 -13.13 -8.92
C MET A 22 2.73 -12.56 -7.62
N LEU A 23 3.17 -11.30 -7.68
CA LEU A 23 3.71 -10.59 -6.53
C LEU A 23 2.58 -9.95 -5.75
N TYR A 24 2.72 -9.93 -4.42
CA TYR A 24 1.74 -9.35 -3.52
C TYR A 24 2.43 -8.42 -2.53
N LEU A 25 1.81 -7.28 -2.26
CA LEU A 25 2.17 -6.41 -1.16
C LEU A 25 1.35 -6.78 0.07
N HIS A 26 2.02 -7.13 1.16
CA HIS A 26 1.39 -7.39 2.46
C HIS A 26 1.55 -6.17 3.37
N LEU A 27 0.43 -5.47 3.62
CA LEU A 27 0.41 -4.30 4.53
C LEU A 27 -0.13 -4.61 5.91
N GLY A 28 -0.64 -5.83 6.14
CA GLY A 28 -1.27 -6.19 7.39
C GLY A 28 -2.56 -5.40 7.61
N GLU A 29 -2.78 -4.92 8.83
CA GLU A 29 -3.92 -4.10 9.22
C GLU A 29 -3.49 -2.63 9.38
N ILE A 30 -4.13 -1.75 8.61
CA ILE A 30 -4.06 -0.29 8.75
C ILE A 30 -5.37 0.18 9.41
N ASP A 31 -5.25 1.11 10.35
CA ASP A 31 -6.36 1.49 11.23
C ASP A 31 -7.57 2.09 10.49
N ASP A 32 -7.31 2.95 9.50
CA ASP A 32 -8.35 3.74 8.84
C ASP A 32 -8.38 3.53 7.33
N VAL A 33 -7.63 4.33 6.58
CA VAL A 33 -7.75 4.39 5.12
C VAL A 33 -6.38 4.27 4.50
N ASP A 34 -6.30 3.54 3.39
CA ASP A 34 -5.09 3.46 2.58
C ASP A 34 -5.37 3.47 1.07
N GLU A 35 -4.36 3.87 0.33
CA GLU A 35 -4.27 3.71 -1.12
C GLU A 35 -2.87 3.27 -1.49
N VAL A 36 -2.79 2.30 -2.41
CA VAL A 36 -1.54 1.73 -2.87
C VAL A 36 -1.33 2.05 -4.34
N TYR A 37 -0.09 2.45 -4.65
CA TYR A 37 0.36 2.78 -5.98
C TYR A 37 1.62 1.99 -6.32
N LEU A 38 1.69 1.49 -7.54
CA LEU A 38 2.87 0.90 -8.16
C LEU A 38 3.27 1.75 -9.36
N ASN A 39 4.50 2.27 -9.36
CA ASN A 39 5.04 3.11 -10.44
C ASN A 39 4.10 4.29 -10.81
N GLY A 40 3.47 4.87 -9.80
CA GLY A 40 2.53 5.99 -9.94
C GLY A 40 1.10 5.59 -10.31
N ARG A 41 0.82 4.32 -10.57
CA ARG A 41 -0.53 3.80 -10.89
C ARG A 41 -1.19 3.22 -9.66
N ARG A 42 -2.44 3.62 -9.38
CA ARG A 42 -3.21 3.09 -8.23
C ARG A 42 -3.56 1.62 -8.50
N ILE A 43 -3.22 0.74 -7.56
CA ILE A 43 -3.49 -0.71 -7.63
C ILE A 43 -4.51 -1.18 -6.60
N GLY A 44 -4.81 -0.36 -5.60
CA GLY A 44 -5.77 -0.72 -4.56
C GLY A 44 -5.91 0.33 -3.48
N GLY A 45 -6.72 0.00 -2.48
CA GLY A 45 -6.94 0.78 -1.26
C GLY A 45 -8.19 0.32 -0.54
N SER A 46 -8.25 0.58 0.77
CA SER A 46 -9.39 0.26 1.63
C SER A 46 -9.84 1.48 2.42
N GLY A 47 -11.14 1.59 2.66
CA GLY A 47 -11.74 2.79 3.28
C GLY A 47 -11.99 3.89 2.25
N ALA A 48 -12.38 5.09 2.71
CA ALA A 48 -12.37 6.28 1.88
C ALA A 48 -11.84 7.49 2.63
N PHE A 49 -11.05 8.29 1.92
CA PHE A 49 -10.52 9.54 2.41
C PHE A 49 -11.63 10.61 2.55
N PRO A 50 -11.43 11.66 3.38
CA PRO A 50 -12.32 12.82 3.41
C PRO A 50 -12.57 13.42 2.01
N PRO A 51 -13.75 14.04 1.76
CA PRO A 51 -14.78 14.39 2.75
C PRO A 51 -15.79 13.28 3.06
N ARG A 52 -15.83 12.20 2.26
CA ARG A 52 -16.72 11.05 2.50
C ARG A 52 -15.98 9.95 3.25
N PHE A 53 -15.48 10.31 4.43
CA PHE A 53 -14.63 9.44 5.21
C PHE A 53 -15.38 8.20 5.72
N TYR A 54 -14.81 7.02 5.48
CA TYR A 54 -15.15 5.81 6.23
C TYR A 54 -13.90 4.96 6.45
N THR A 55 -13.80 4.39 7.64
CA THR A 55 -12.70 3.53 8.05
C THR A 55 -12.80 2.14 7.41
N ALA A 56 -11.65 1.52 7.18
CA ALA A 56 -11.50 0.09 6.93
C ALA A 56 -10.62 -0.55 8.02
N TYR A 57 -10.93 -0.21 9.27
CA TYR A 57 -10.35 -0.82 10.47
C TYR A 57 -10.48 -2.35 10.45
N SER A 58 -9.46 -3.04 10.97
CA SER A 58 -9.36 -4.51 11.04
C SER A 58 -9.46 -5.26 9.70
N VAL A 59 -9.29 -4.56 8.57
CA VAL A 59 -9.19 -5.21 7.25
C VAL A 59 -7.73 -5.57 6.98
N TYR A 60 -7.47 -6.87 6.81
CA TYR A 60 -6.16 -7.35 6.36
C TYR A 60 -5.93 -7.00 4.88
N ARG A 61 -4.79 -6.37 4.58
CA ARG A 61 -4.50 -5.79 3.27
C ARG A 61 -3.44 -6.58 2.53
N ILE A 62 -3.89 -7.19 1.43
CA ILE A 62 -3.05 -7.83 0.44
C ILE A 62 -3.42 -7.23 -0.91
N TYR A 63 -2.44 -6.65 -1.60
CA TYR A 63 -2.65 -6.08 -2.93
C TYR A 63 -1.80 -6.83 -3.96
N PRO A 64 -2.38 -7.44 -5.00
CA PRO A 64 -1.60 -7.98 -6.10
C PRO A 64 -0.86 -6.83 -6.79
N LEU A 65 0.39 -7.06 -7.18
CA LEU A 65 1.17 -6.16 -8.01
C LEU A 65 0.96 -6.58 -9.47
N PRO A 66 0.20 -5.81 -10.26
CA PRO A 66 -0.06 -6.18 -11.65
C PRO A 66 1.24 -6.14 -12.45
N GLU A 67 1.55 -7.23 -13.16
CA GLU A 67 2.78 -7.36 -13.95
C GLU A 67 2.90 -6.27 -15.01
N GLU A 68 1.77 -5.83 -15.57
CA GLU A 68 1.71 -4.76 -16.57
C GLU A 68 2.17 -3.39 -16.04
N TYR A 69 2.26 -3.24 -14.72
CA TYR A 69 2.74 -2.01 -14.07
C TYR A 69 4.16 -2.16 -13.53
N LEU A 70 4.75 -3.37 -13.57
CA LEU A 70 6.13 -3.61 -13.17
C LEU A 70 7.09 -3.26 -14.31
N ASN A 71 8.20 -2.63 -13.96
CA ASN A 71 9.36 -2.49 -14.82
C ASN A 71 10.22 -3.75 -14.63
N ALA A 72 10.04 -4.74 -15.50
CA ALA A 72 10.88 -5.93 -15.55
C ALA A 72 12.35 -5.54 -15.87
N GLY A 73 13.31 -6.15 -15.18
CA GLY A 73 14.73 -5.80 -15.33
C GLY A 73 15.09 -4.39 -14.84
N GLY A 74 14.22 -3.74 -14.06
CA GLY A 74 14.34 -2.33 -13.72
C GLY A 74 13.84 -1.95 -12.34
N ASN A 75 13.89 -0.64 -12.08
CA ASN A 75 13.49 -0.05 -10.82
C ASN A 75 11.97 0.14 -10.75
N ASN A 76 11.42 -0.20 -9.60
CA ASN A 76 10.02 -0.11 -9.27
C ASN A 76 9.84 0.68 -7.96
N VAL A 77 8.73 1.39 -7.86
CA VAL A 77 8.38 2.19 -6.69
C VAL A 77 6.98 1.82 -6.23
N LEU A 78 6.88 1.35 -4.98
CA LEU A 78 5.62 1.26 -4.26
C LEU A 78 5.43 2.52 -3.43
N ALA A 79 4.22 3.08 -3.47
CA ALA A 79 3.81 4.15 -2.59
C ALA A 79 2.50 3.79 -1.91
N VAL A 80 2.42 4.01 -0.61
CA VAL A 80 1.21 3.83 0.19
C VAL A 80 0.86 5.16 0.82
N ARG A 81 -0.32 5.68 0.50
CA ARG A 81 -0.92 6.82 1.21
C ARG A 81 -1.83 6.26 2.28
N VAL A 82 -1.72 6.77 3.50
CA VAL A 82 -2.67 6.47 4.57
C VAL A 82 -3.30 7.75 5.09
N TYR A 83 -4.54 7.64 5.56
CA TYR A 83 -5.20 8.68 6.32
C TYR A 83 -5.72 8.13 7.63
N TYR A 84 -5.54 8.92 8.68
CA TYR A 84 -5.84 8.55 10.05
C TYR A 84 -6.67 9.63 10.73
N SER A 85 -7.73 9.24 11.45
CA SER A 85 -8.73 10.17 11.99
C SER A 85 -8.82 10.23 13.53
N HIS A 86 -8.21 9.32 14.30
CA HIS A 86 -8.43 9.27 15.77
C HIS A 86 -7.23 8.81 16.65
N ARG A 87 -6.36 9.73 17.09
CA ARG A 87 -5.40 9.58 18.23
C ARG A 87 -4.32 8.46 18.25
N ALA A 88 -4.33 7.36 17.48
CA ALA A 88 -3.23 6.37 17.42
C ALA A 88 -3.00 5.71 16.02
N GLY A 89 -2.34 6.40 15.08
CA GLY A 89 -2.18 5.92 13.71
C GLY A 89 -0.95 5.08 13.36
N GLY A 90 -1.11 4.16 12.42
CA GLY A 90 -0.03 3.35 11.83
C GLY A 90 -0.51 2.04 11.19
N ILE A 91 0.45 1.23 10.73
CA ILE A 91 0.25 -0.21 10.49
C ILE A 91 0.19 -0.86 11.88
N VAL A 92 -0.97 -1.38 12.26
CA VAL A 92 -1.29 -1.75 13.64
C VAL A 92 -0.99 -3.23 13.92
N HIS A 93 -1.03 -4.10 12.89
CA HIS A 93 -0.72 -5.52 13.02
C HIS A 93 -0.35 -6.19 11.69
N GLY A 94 0.47 -7.25 11.72
CA GLY A 94 0.73 -8.15 10.58
C GLY A 94 2.20 -8.23 10.13
N ARG A 95 2.56 -9.33 9.45
CA ARG A 95 3.87 -9.45 8.80
C ARG A 95 3.90 -8.52 7.60
N ILE A 96 4.74 -7.49 7.68
CA ILE A 96 5.06 -6.61 6.57
C ILE A 96 6.11 -7.29 5.66
N GLY A 97 5.84 -7.33 4.37
CA GLY A 97 6.64 -8.07 3.37
C GLY A 97 6.35 -7.58 1.97
#